data_AF-X1AGA8-F1
#
_entry.id   AF-X1AGA8-F1
#
_cell.length_a   1.000
_cell.length_b   1.000
_cell.length_c   1.000
_cell.angle_alpha   90.00
_cell.angle_beta   90.00
_cell.angle_gamma   90.00
#
_symmetry.space_group_name_H-M   'P 1'
#
loop_
_entity.id
_entity.type
_entity.pdbx_description
1 polymer ?
#
loop_
_entity_poly.entity_id
_entity_poly.type
_entity_poly.pdbx_seq_one_letter_code
_entity_poly.pdbx_strand_id
1 'polypeptide(L)'
;MVKEPHCLGFHEEKEWTDKEWLENQGLELYNEMNSLWMKINQSSKENQTPPPITDEKLKMYFMACYNLDAFKRFVFESGLLNLFQIDKRTVSRIRTDETELLKFAFNWLEFAIFGKKTMKPKKSVIQTKKRAMGRR
;
A
#
# COMPACT_ATOMS: atom_id res chain seq x y z
N MET A 1 7.33 -26.13 -26.60
CA MET A 1 6.06 -25.39 -26.43
C MET A 1 4.93 -26.40 -26.41
N VAL A 2 4.03 -26.36 -25.43
CA VAL A 2 2.92 -27.32 -25.30
C VAL A 2 1.77 -26.87 -26.21
N LYS A 3 1.20 -27.79 -27.00
CA LYS A 3 0.05 -27.54 -27.88
C LYS A 3 -1.09 -28.47 -27.51
N GLU A 4 -2.21 -27.90 -27.09
CA GLU A 4 -3.41 -28.63 -26.72
C GLU A 4 -4.52 -28.36 -27.74
N PRO A 5 -5.34 -29.35 -28.15
CA PRO A 5 -6.34 -29.18 -29.20
C PRO A 5 -7.37 -28.06 -28.96
N HIS A 6 -7.57 -27.67 -27.69
CA HIS A 6 -8.50 -26.62 -27.31
C HIS A 6 -7.85 -25.22 -27.24
N CYS A 7 -6.52 -25.12 -27.34
CA CYS A 7 -5.80 -23.85 -27.32
C CYS A 7 -5.70 -23.27 -28.73
N LEU A 8 -6.62 -22.38 -29.08
CA LEU A 8 -6.68 -21.73 -30.40
C LEU A 8 -5.74 -20.54 -30.55
N GLY A 9 -5.09 -20.08 -29.47
CA GLY A 9 -4.25 -18.87 -29.48
C GLY A 9 -3.05 -18.93 -30.42
N PHE A 10 -2.61 -20.13 -30.83
CA PHE A 10 -1.55 -20.32 -31.83
C PHE A 10 -1.98 -20.05 -33.28
N HIS A 11 -3.28 -19.92 -33.52
CA HIS A 11 -3.84 -19.65 -34.85
C HIS A 11 -4.19 -18.17 -35.06
N GLU A 12 -3.94 -17.32 -34.05
CA GLU A 12 -4.12 -15.88 -34.14
C GLU A 12 -3.11 -15.27 -35.11
N GLU A 13 -3.58 -14.38 -35.99
CA GLU A 13 -2.73 -13.67 -36.95
C GLU A 13 -1.90 -12.56 -36.29
N LYS A 14 -2.31 -12.13 -35.10
CA LYS A 14 -1.65 -11.06 -34.37
C LYS A 14 -0.37 -11.55 -33.70
N GLU A 15 0.76 -11.10 -34.24
CA GLU A 15 2.04 -11.15 -33.54
C GLU A 15 2.10 -10.03 -32.48
N TRP A 16 2.70 -10.34 -31.34
CA TRP A 16 2.82 -9.43 -30.22
C TRP A 16 4.28 -9.19 -29.89
N THR A 17 4.64 -7.93 -29.65
CA THR A 17 5.81 -7.63 -28.81
C THR A 17 5.43 -7.72 -27.34
N ASP A 18 6.43 -7.95 -26.47
CA ASP A 18 6.23 -7.99 -25.01
C ASP A 18 5.49 -6.75 -24.50
N LYS A 19 5.85 -5.57 -25.03
CA LYS A 19 5.26 -4.30 -24.63
C LYS A 19 3.78 -4.21 -25.00
N GLU A 20 3.44 -4.51 -26.26
CA GLU A 20 2.05 -4.47 -26.73
C GLU A 20 1.18 -5.47 -25.98
N TRP A 21 1.74 -6.64 -25.66
CA TRP A 21 1.03 -7.63 -24.86
C TRP A 21 0.74 -7.11 -23.45
N LEU A 22 1.75 -6.55 -22.76
CA LEU A 22 1.58 -5.98 -21.41
C LEU A 22 0.54 -4.85 -21.38
N GLU A 23 0.59 -3.94 -22.35
CA GLU A 23 -0.38 -2.85 -22.49
C GLU A 23 -1.79 -3.40 -22.75
N ASN A 24 -1.91 -4.38 -23.65
CA ASN A 24 -3.19 -5.00 -23.96
C ASN A 24 -3.82 -5.74 -22.78
N GLN A 25 -3.02 -6.37 -21.94
CA GLN A 25 -3.49 -7.03 -20.71
C GLN A 25 -3.79 -6.03 -19.57
N GLY A 26 -3.53 -4.74 -19.77
CA GLY A 26 -3.71 -3.71 -18.74
C GLY A 26 -2.77 -3.86 -17.56
N LEU A 27 -1.62 -4.51 -17.74
CA LEU A 27 -0.73 -4.92 -16.65
C LEU A 27 0.09 -3.76 -16.07
N GLU A 28 0.13 -2.60 -16.72
CA GLU A 28 0.92 -1.45 -16.24
C GLU A 28 0.53 -1.04 -14.81
N LEU A 29 -0.76 -0.84 -14.56
CA LEU A 29 -1.25 -0.45 -13.23
C LEU A 29 -0.99 -1.54 -12.20
N TYR A 30 -1.21 -2.81 -12.56
CA TYR A 30 -0.94 -3.94 -11.68
C TYR A 30 0.54 -4.04 -11.33
N ASN A 31 1.42 -3.84 -12.31
CA ASN A 31 2.87 -3.85 -12.10
C ASN A 31 3.31 -2.68 -11.22
N GLU A 32 2.74 -1.48 -11.40
CA GLU A 32 3.00 -0.34 -10.51
C GLU A 32 2.58 -0.66 -9.07
N MET A 33 1.36 -1.16 -8.87
CA MET A 33 0.83 -1.46 -7.53
C MET A 33 1.58 -2.61 -6.87
N ASN A 34 1.88 -3.67 -7.63
CA ASN A 34 2.68 -4.79 -7.16
C ASN A 34 4.09 -4.35 -6.79
N SER A 35 4.70 -3.43 -7.54
CA SER A 35 6.01 -2.88 -7.20
C SER A 35 6.00 -2.13 -5.87
N LEU A 36 4.94 -1.36 -5.58
CA LEU A 36 4.78 -0.69 -4.30
C LEU A 36 4.53 -1.68 -3.16
N TRP A 37 3.67 -2.67 -3.37
CA TRP A 37 3.39 -3.73 -2.41
C TRP A 37 4.64 -4.55 -2.07
N MET A 38 5.46 -4.88 -3.07
CA MET A 38 6.71 -5.62 -2.90
C MET A 38 7.71 -4.88 -2.01
N LYS A 39 7.75 -3.53 -2.05
CA LYS A 39 8.60 -2.74 -1.14
C LYS A 39 8.23 -2.94 0.33
N ILE A 40 6.93 -3.10 0.63
CA ILE A 40 6.47 -3.40 1.99
C ILE A 40 6.99 -4.76 2.44
N ASN A 41 6.89 -5.78 1.58
CA ASN A 41 7.38 -7.12 1.91
C ASN A 41 8.91 -7.14 2.08
N GLN A 42 9.64 -6.40 1.23
CA GLN A 42 11.10 -6.26 1.32
C GLN A 42 11.54 -5.49 2.57
N SER A 43 10.70 -4.59 3.11
CA SER A 43 10.99 -3.84 4.34
C SER A 43 11.28 -4.75 5.55
N SER A 44 10.72 -5.96 5.56
CA SER A 44 11.04 -6.98 6.57
C SER A 44 12.50 -7.44 6.49
N LYS A 45 13.07 -7.51 5.28
CA LYS A 45 14.44 -7.99 5.03
C LYS A 45 15.49 -6.90 5.23
N GLU A 46 15.12 -5.63 5.00
CA GLU A 46 16.00 -4.46 5.18
C GLU A 46 16.34 -4.20 6.66
N ASN A 47 15.43 -4.58 7.57
CA ASN A 47 15.64 -4.41 8.99
C ASN A 47 16.48 -5.57 9.55
N GLN A 48 17.66 -5.27 10.09
CA GLN A 48 18.51 -6.27 10.78
C GLN A 48 17.75 -7.00 11.90
N THR A 49 16.76 -6.33 12.48
CA THR A 49 15.82 -6.92 13.43
C THR A 49 14.41 -6.55 12.97
N PRO A 50 13.73 -7.41 12.17
CA PRO A 50 12.39 -7.10 11.71
C PRO A 50 11.44 -6.91 12.90
N PRO A 51 10.45 -6.02 12.78
CA PRO A 51 9.41 -5.90 13.78
C PRO A 51 8.74 -7.26 14.03
N PRO A 52 8.36 -7.60 15.29
CA PRO A 52 7.62 -8.82 15.55
C PRO A 52 6.30 -8.78 14.79
N ILE A 53 5.92 -9.93 14.23
CA ILE A 53 4.62 -10.14 13.60
C ILE A 53 3.62 -10.34 14.73
N THR A 54 2.84 -9.30 15.03
CA THR A 54 1.75 -9.35 16.02
C THR A 54 0.41 -9.42 15.31
N ASP A 55 -0.61 -9.95 15.98
CA ASP A 55 -1.99 -9.98 15.46
C ASP A 55 -2.49 -8.60 15.05
N GLU A 56 -2.10 -7.56 15.78
CA GLU A 56 -2.44 -6.17 15.46
C GLU A 56 -1.84 -5.75 14.11
N LYS A 57 -0.55 -6.03 13.88
CA LYS A 57 0.12 -5.69 12.62
C LYS A 57 -0.42 -6.50 11.45
N LEU A 58 -0.78 -7.77 11.68
CA LEU A 58 -1.45 -8.58 10.68
C LEU A 58 -2.81 -7.98 10.31
N LYS A 59 -3.64 -7.61 11.29
CA LYS A 59 -4.93 -6.95 11.06
C LYS A 59 -4.77 -5.65 10.27
N MET A 60 -3.78 -4.83 10.61
CA MET A 60 -3.46 -3.60 9.87
C MET A 60 -3.09 -3.89 8.41
N TYR A 61 -2.21 -4.87 8.18
CA TYR A 61 -1.79 -5.28 6.85
C TYR A 61 -2.95 -5.81 6.02
N PHE A 62 -3.77 -6.71 6.58
CA PHE A 62 -4.95 -7.26 5.90
C PHE A 62 -5.97 -6.19 5.53
N MET A 63 -6.27 -5.28 6.47
CA MET A 63 -7.17 -4.16 6.20
C MET A 63 -6.65 -3.28 5.06
N ALA A 64 -5.39 -2.85 5.11
CA ALA A 64 -4.82 -1.95 4.13
C ALA A 64 -4.63 -2.57 2.73
N CYS A 65 -4.29 -3.87 2.63
CA CYS A 65 -3.99 -4.52 1.36
C CYS A 65 -5.18 -5.25 0.73
N TYR A 66 -6.12 -5.77 1.52
CA TYR A 66 -7.17 -6.68 1.04
C TYR A 66 -8.60 -6.24 1.39
N ASN A 67 -8.78 -5.19 2.21
CA ASN A 67 -10.10 -4.64 2.53
C ASN A 67 -10.06 -3.11 2.49
N LEU A 68 -9.93 -2.57 1.28
CA LEU A 68 -9.73 -1.15 1.06
C LEU A 68 -10.92 -0.30 1.53
N ASP A 69 -12.13 -0.85 1.53
CA ASP A 69 -13.32 -0.21 2.12
C ASP A 69 -13.19 -0.02 3.64
N ALA A 70 -12.76 -1.06 4.35
CA ALA A 70 -12.50 -0.95 5.79
C ALA A 70 -11.35 0.01 6.06
N PHE A 71 -10.31 -0.01 5.22
CA PHE A 71 -9.21 0.95 5.32
C PHE A 71 -9.69 2.39 5.10
N LYS A 72 -10.56 2.63 4.10
CA LYS A 72 -11.17 3.93 3.83
C LYS A 72 -11.91 4.46 5.05
N ARG A 73 -12.79 3.64 5.64
CA ARG A 73 -13.50 3.99 6.88
C ARG A 73 -12.51 4.30 8.00
N PHE A 74 -11.50 3.45 8.20
CA PHE A 74 -10.47 3.70 9.20
C PHE A 74 -9.75 5.04 8.99
N VAL A 75 -9.39 5.41 7.76
CA VAL A 75 -8.74 6.68 7.45
C VAL A 75 -9.64 7.87 7.82
N PHE A 76 -10.93 7.83 7.46
CA PHE A 76 -11.82 8.98 7.56
C PHE A 76 -12.63 9.06 8.87
N GLU A 77 -12.86 7.95 9.56
CA GLU A 77 -13.76 7.89 10.71
C GLU A 77 -13.02 7.73 12.05
N SER A 78 -11.76 7.25 12.07
CA SER A 78 -11.02 7.04 13.33
C SER A 78 -10.39 8.32 13.89
N GLY A 79 -9.85 9.18 13.02
CA GLY A 79 -8.95 10.27 13.39
C GLY A 79 -7.52 10.11 12.87
N LEU A 80 -7.22 9.10 12.06
CA LEU A 80 -5.90 8.91 11.43
C LEU A 80 -5.37 10.19 10.76
N LEU A 81 -6.21 10.88 9.97
CA LEU A 81 -5.83 12.13 9.28
C LEU A 81 -5.45 13.27 10.25
N ASN A 82 -5.91 13.22 11.50
CA ASN A 82 -5.53 14.21 12.50
C ASN A 82 -4.10 13.99 13.02
N LEU A 83 -3.55 12.79 12.84
CA LEU A 83 -2.22 12.45 13.35
C LEU A 83 -1.08 12.91 12.43
N PHE A 84 -1.34 13.09 11.14
CA PHE A 84 -0.32 13.32 10.12
C PHE A 84 -0.51 14.64 9.38
N GLN A 85 0.60 15.18 8.89
CA GLN A 85 0.64 16.32 7.98
C GLN A 85 0.34 15.80 6.57
N ILE A 86 -0.92 15.90 6.16
CA ILE A 86 -1.41 15.47 4.84
C ILE A 86 -2.10 16.68 4.22
N ASP A 87 -1.76 17.01 2.98
CA ASP A 87 -2.34 18.14 2.28
C ASP A 87 -3.77 17.84 1.80
N LYS A 88 -4.56 18.90 1.57
CA LYS A 88 -5.97 18.79 1.18
C LYS A 88 -6.17 18.05 -0.14
N ARG A 89 -5.23 18.17 -1.09
CA ARG A 89 -5.32 17.49 -2.40
C ARG A 89 -5.19 15.99 -2.20
N THR A 90 -4.23 15.52 -1.41
CA THR A 90 -4.09 14.10 -1.07
C THR A 90 -5.35 13.58 -0.38
N VAL A 91 -5.89 14.29 0.62
CA VAL A 91 -7.13 13.91 1.31
C VAL A 91 -8.32 13.80 0.34
N SER A 92 -8.42 14.71 -0.63
CA SER A 92 -9.47 14.66 -1.64
C SER A 92 -9.31 13.45 -2.56
N ARG A 93 -8.08 13.16 -3.03
CA ARG A 93 -7.80 12.04 -3.94
C ARG A 93 -8.12 10.70 -3.30
N ILE A 94 -7.60 10.44 -2.10
CA ILE A 94 -7.83 9.15 -1.41
C ILE A 94 -9.31 8.92 -1.01
N ARG A 95 -10.17 9.95 -1.14
CA ARG A 95 -11.61 9.82 -0.93
C ARG A 95 -12.33 9.24 -2.15
N THR A 96 -11.88 9.56 -3.35
CA THR A 96 -12.59 9.27 -4.62
C THR A 96 -11.84 8.34 -5.55
N ASP A 97 -10.56 8.09 -5.30
CA ASP A 97 -9.68 7.27 -6.13
C ASP A 97 -9.10 6.14 -5.27
N GLU A 98 -9.49 4.90 -5.59
CA GLU A 98 -9.07 3.70 -4.87
C GLU A 98 -7.59 3.38 -5.08
N THR A 99 -7.04 3.67 -6.27
CA THR A 99 -5.60 3.51 -6.53
C THR A 99 -4.80 4.44 -5.64
N GLU A 100 -5.23 5.69 -5.50
CA GLU A 100 -4.57 6.64 -4.59
C GLU A 100 -4.75 6.26 -3.12
N LEU A 101 -5.91 5.73 -2.74
CA LEU A 101 -6.13 5.20 -1.40
C LEU A 101 -5.21 4.00 -1.09
N LEU A 102 -5.00 3.10 -2.06
CA LEU A 102 -4.10 1.96 -1.92
C LEU A 102 -2.64 2.42 -1.80
N LYS A 103 -2.21 3.37 -2.63
CA LYS A 103 -0.89 4.02 -2.51
C LYS A 103 -0.69 4.63 -1.13
N PHE A 104 -1.72 5.30 -0.60
CA PHE A 104 -1.70 5.84 0.76
C PHE A 104 -1.62 4.74 1.83
N ALA A 105 -2.33 3.63 1.64
CA ALA A 105 -2.29 2.46 2.52
C ALA A 105 -0.87 1.89 2.63
N PHE A 106 -0.18 1.76 1.50
CA PHE A 106 1.21 1.29 1.46
C PHE A 106 2.18 2.21 2.21
N ASN A 107 2.10 3.52 1.97
CA ASN A 107 2.89 4.50 2.73
C ASN A 107 2.61 4.44 4.23
N TRP A 108 1.34 4.27 4.61
CA TRP A 108 0.95 4.14 6.01
C TRP A 108 1.48 2.86 6.65
N LEU A 109 1.43 1.71 5.96
CA LEU A 109 1.96 0.44 6.45
C LEU A 109 3.48 0.49 6.66
N GLU A 110 4.23 1.08 5.73
CA GLU A 110 5.68 1.25 5.87
C GLU A 110 6.03 2.07 7.13
N PHE A 111 5.25 3.11 7.44
CA PHE A 111 5.40 3.88 8.68
C PHE A 111 4.99 3.07 9.91
N ALA A 112 3.80 2.47 9.89
CA ALA A 112 3.16 1.94 11.08
C ALA A 112 3.74 0.58 11.53
N ILE A 113 4.15 -0.26 10.58
CA ILE A 113 4.71 -1.59 10.85
C ILE A 113 6.23 -1.53 11.00
N PHE A 114 6.90 -0.82 10.09
CA PHE A 114 8.36 -0.83 9.95
C PHE A 114 9.05 0.46 10.43
N GLY A 115 8.30 1.47 10.86
CA GLY A 115 8.88 2.73 11.37
C GLY A 115 9.55 3.59 10.30
N LYS A 116 9.32 3.33 9.01
CA LYS A 116 9.89 4.14 7.91
C LYS A 116 9.32 5.55 7.94
N LYS A 117 10.12 6.54 7.51
CA LYS A 117 9.73 7.97 7.52
C LYS A 117 8.88 8.35 6.29
N THR A 118 7.93 7.51 5.91
CA THR A 118 7.01 7.73 4.78
C THR A 118 5.88 8.70 5.11
N MET A 119 5.51 8.79 6.39
CA MET A 119 4.46 9.68 6.91
C MET A 119 5.05 10.69 7.89
N LYS A 120 4.56 11.94 7.88
CA LYS A 120 5.02 13.01 8.78
C LYS A 120 3.99 13.29 9.89
N PRO A 121 4.23 12.89 11.14
CA PRO A 121 3.32 13.21 12.24
C PRO A 121 3.19 14.73 12.47
N LYS A 122 2.04 15.20 12.96
CA LYS A 122 1.87 16.60 13.38
C LYS A 122 2.68 16.87 14.65
N LYS A 123 3.18 18.10 14.80
CA LYS A 123 3.99 18.53 15.95
C LYS A 123 3.27 18.31 17.30
N SER A 124 1.97 18.55 17.35
CA SER A 124 1.13 18.34 18.54
C SER A 124 1.16 16.89 19.03
N VAL A 125 1.07 15.91 18.12
CA VAL A 125 1.11 14.48 18.45
C VAL A 125 2.45 14.08 19.04
N ILE A 126 3.55 14.60 18.48
CA ILE A 126 4.90 14.34 18.96
C ILE A 126 5.08 14.89 20.39
N GLN A 127 4.58 16.10 20.65
CA GLN A 127 4.63 16.72 21.98
C GLN A 127 3.82 15.94 23.01
N THR A 128 2.62 15.48 22.66
CA THR A 128 1.80 14.64 23.55
C THR A 128 2.50 13.34 23.92
N LYS A 129 3.10 12.64 22.94
CA LYS A 129 3.88 11.41 23.21
C LYS A 129 5.09 11.67 24.12
N LYS A 130 5.84 12.77 23.89
CA LYS A 130 6.98 13.15 24.75
C LYS A 130 6.55 13.42 26.19
N ARG A 131 5.41 14.11 26.40
CA ARG A 131 4.84 14.36 27.74
C ARG A 131 4.39 13.07 28.43
N ALA A 132 3.85 12.10 27.68
CA ALA A 132 3.46 10.81 28.22
C ALA A 132 4.66 9.91 28.57
N MET A 133 5.74 9.96 27.78
CA MET A 133 6.97 9.19 28.03
C MET A 133 7.85 9.78 29.15
N GLY A 134 7.89 11.11 29.30
CA GLY A 134 8.66 11.78 30.36
C GLY A 134 7.97 11.83 31.74
N ARG A 135 6.84 11.12 31.91
CA ARG A 135 6.13 10.93 33.18
C ARG A 135 6.37 9.54 33.80
N ARG A 136 7.35 8.78 33.27
CA ARG A 136 7.83 7.52 33.83
C ARG A 136 9.22 7.69 34.40
#